data_AF-A0A920AF79-F1
#
_entry.id   AF-A0A920AF79-F1
#
_cell.length_a   1.000
_cell.length_b   1.000
_cell.length_c   1.000
_cell.angle_alpha   90.00
_cell.angle_beta   90.00
_cell.angle_gamma   90.00
#
_symmetry.space_group_name_H-M   'P 1'
#
loop_
_entity.id
_entity.type
_entity.pdbx_description
1 polymer ?
#
loop_
_entity_poly.entity_id
_entity_poly.type
_entity_poly.pdbx_seq_one_letter_code
_entity_poly.pdbx_strand_id
1 'polypeptide(L)'
;MFDELTNINEVITFFAIIGGLVQLLFIFNFFYSIFKGTKATENPWKSNTLEWTTPIERIHGNWPGEIPSVERWAYDYSKPGADDDFIPQNVPLKKMSQNTNFR
;
A
#
# COMPACT_ATOMS: atom_id res chain seq x y z
N MET A 1 -4.68 38.50 -26.57
CA MET A 1 -4.25 38.43 -25.16
C MET A 1 -5.39 38.06 -24.22
N PHE A 2 -6.53 38.77 -24.20
CA PHE A 2 -7.65 38.43 -23.30
C PHE A 2 -8.53 37.26 -23.79
N ASP A 3 -8.67 37.06 -25.10
CA ASP A 3 -9.47 35.97 -25.67
C ASP A 3 -8.84 34.58 -25.42
N GLU A 4 -7.52 34.49 -25.47
CA GLU A 4 -6.78 33.25 -25.16
C GLU A 4 -6.96 32.82 -23.70
N LEU A 5 -7.01 33.77 -22.76
CA LEU A 5 -7.29 33.51 -21.35
C LEU A 5 -8.74 33.10 -21.10
N THR A 6 -9.67 33.58 -21.92
CA THR A 6 -11.09 33.20 -21.82
C THR A 6 -11.29 31.76 -22.31
N ASN A 7 -10.71 31.40 -23.46
CA ASN A 7 -10.78 30.05 -24.01
C ASN A 7 -10.20 28.99 -23.07
N ILE A 8 -9.09 29.28 -22.37
CA ILE A 8 -8.51 28.30 -21.43
C ILE A 8 -9.38 28.10 -20.19
N ASN A 9 -10.05 29.14 -19.69
CA ASN A 9 -10.97 29.03 -18.56
C ASN A 9 -12.20 28.16 -18.89
N GLU A 10 -12.71 28.24 -20.12
CA GLU A 10 -13.80 27.38 -20.59
C GLU A 10 -13.39 25.91 -20.59
N VAL A 11 -12.20 25.61 -21.12
CA VAL A 11 -11.65 24.24 -21.12
C VAL A 11 -11.43 23.72 -19.70
N ILE A 12 -10.85 24.53 -18.82
CA ILE A 12 -10.65 24.18 -17.40
C ILE A 12 -11.99 23.87 -16.73
N THR A 13 -13.00 24.70 -16.96
CA THR A 13 -14.34 24.52 -16.37
C THR A 13 -14.98 23.23 -16.84
N PHE A 14 -14.87 22.90 -18.12
CA PHE A 14 -15.36 21.64 -18.67
C PHE A 14 -14.73 20.42 -17.99
N PHE A 15 -13.40 20.39 -17.86
CA PHE A 15 -12.71 19.30 -17.16
C PHE A 15 -12.99 19.27 -15.67
N ALA A 16 -13.16 20.43 -15.03
CA ALA A 16 -13.52 20.51 -13.61
C ALA A 16 -14.91 19.91 -13.35
N ILE A 17 -15.90 20.20 -14.22
CA ILE A 17 -17.24 19.61 -14.14
C ILE A 17 -17.17 18.09 -14.33
N ILE A 18 -16.46 17.62 -15.36
CA ILE A 18 -16.30 16.18 -15.60
C ILE A 18 -15.60 15.49 -14.42
N GLY A 19 -14.51 16.05 -13.92
CA GLY A 19 -13.79 15.54 -12.75
C GLY A 19 -14.69 15.47 -11.52
N GLY A 20 -15.51 16.51 -11.28
CA GLY A 20 -16.51 16.54 -10.22
C GLY A 20 -17.58 15.45 -10.38
N LEU A 21 -18.06 15.20 -11.60
CA LEU A 21 -19.02 14.12 -11.87
C LEU A 21 -18.41 12.73 -11.66
N VAL A 22 -17.16 12.50 -12.09
CA VAL A 22 -16.45 11.23 -11.85
C VAL A 22 -16.24 10.99 -10.36
N GLN A 23 -16.03 12.04 -9.56
CA GLN A 23 -15.91 11.93 -8.11
C GLN A 23 -17.16 11.31 -7.46
N LEU A 24 -18.35 11.47 -8.05
CA LEU A 24 -19.57 10.82 -7.55
C LEU A 24 -19.49 9.29 -7.61
N LEU A 25 -18.78 8.72 -8.59
CA LEU A 25 -18.54 7.27 -8.67
C LEU A 25 -17.67 6.80 -7.50
N PHE A 26 -16.63 7.57 -7.15
CA PHE A 26 -15.80 7.28 -5.98
C PHE A 26 -16.61 7.39 -4.68
N ILE A 27 -17.42 8.45 -4.52
CA ILE A 27 -18.26 8.63 -3.33
C ILE A 27 -19.24 7.45 -3.19
N PHE A 28 -19.90 7.06 -4.28
CA PHE A 28 -20.78 5.90 -4.29
C PHE A 28 -20.01 4.63 -3.90
N ASN A 29 -18.85 4.38 -4.51
CA ASN A 29 -18.04 3.20 -4.21
C ASN A 29 -17.56 3.17 -2.75
N PHE A 30 -17.17 4.31 -2.19
CA PHE A 30 -16.72 4.44 -0.80
C PHE A 30 -17.82 4.03 0.18
N PHE A 31 -19.02 4.63 0.06
CA PHE A 31 -20.14 4.29 0.94
C PHE A 31 -20.66 2.88 0.69
N TYR A 32 -20.76 2.44 -0.56
CA TYR A 32 -21.15 1.07 -0.89
C TYR A 32 -20.19 0.05 -0.24
N SER A 33 -18.89 0.30 -0.31
CA SER A 33 -17.86 -0.58 0.25
C SER A 33 -17.88 -0.62 1.78
N ILE A 34 -18.22 0.49 2.46
CA ILE A 34 -18.40 0.50 3.92
C ILE A 34 -19.48 -0.48 4.35
N PHE A 35 -20.62 -0.52 3.65
CA PHE A 35 -21.78 -1.30 4.08
C PHE A 35 -21.86 -2.70 3.47
N LYS A 36 -21.35 -2.89 2.25
CA LYS A 36 -21.48 -4.13 1.46
C LYS A 36 -20.17 -4.66 0.89
N GLY A 37 -19.04 -4.01 1.18
CA GLY A 37 -17.72 -4.45 0.73
C GLY A 37 -17.28 -5.76 1.38
N THR A 38 -16.41 -6.49 0.69
CA THR A 38 -15.74 -7.67 1.26
C THR A 38 -14.76 -7.26 2.35
N LYS A 39 -14.72 -8.01 3.45
CA LYS A 39 -13.73 -7.77 4.50
C LYS A 39 -12.32 -8.03 3.97
N ALA A 40 -11.41 -7.09 4.21
CA ALA A 40 -10.01 -7.25 3.85
C ALA A 40 -9.32 -8.27 4.77
N THR A 41 -8.34 -8.98 4.24
CA THR A 41 -7.34 -9.68 5.06
C THR A 41 -6.31 -8.68 5.60
N GLU A 42 -5.40 -9.13 6.47
CA GLU A 42 -4.38 -8.26 7.08
C GLU A 42 -3.43 -7.65 6.03
N ASN A 43 -2.94 -8.49 5.11
CA ASN A 43 -2.03 -8.08 4.04
C ASN A 43 -2.52 -8.59 2.67
N PRO A 44 -3.56 -7.96 2.09
CA PRO A 44 -4.13 -8.40 0.81
C PRO A 44 -3.19 -8.12 -0.37
N TRP A 45 -2.23 -7.20 -0.20
CA TRP A 45 -1.33 -6.75 -1.26
C TRP A 45 0.05 -7.40 -1.21
N LYS A 46 0.29 -8.29 -0.23
CA LYS A 46 1.60 -8.91 -0.03
C LYS A 46 2.73 -7.88 0.12
N SER A 47 2.46 -6.79 0.85
CA SER A 47 3.47 -5.75 1.11
C SER A 47 4.40 -6.17 2.24
N ASN A 48 5.66 -5.71 2.18
CA ASN A 48 6.68 -6.12 3.14
C ASN A 48 6.77 -5.24 4.40
N THR A 49 6.22 -4.04 4.36
CA THR A 49 6.39 -3.04 5.42
C THR A 49 5.63 -3.39 6.70
N LEU A 50 6.09 -2.90 7.86
CA LEU A 50 5.57 -3.31 9.16
C LEU A 50 4.08 -2.99 9.38
N GLU A 51 3.51 -1.97 8.74
CA GLU A 51 2.08 -1.67 8.88
C GLU A 51 1.21 -2.85 8.43
N TRP A 52 1.70 -3.69 7.52
CA TRP A 52 1.02 -4.90 7.06
C TRP A 52 1.19 -6.11 7.98
N THR A 53 1.74 -5.89 9.17
CA THR A 53 1.81 -6.88 10.27
C THR A 53 0.97 -6.44 11.48
N THR A 54 0.30 -5.28 11.37
CA THR A 54 -0.64 -4.82 12.39
C THR A 54 -1.94 -5.62 12.28
N PRO A 55 -2.57 -6.00 13.40
CA PRO A 55 -3.89 -6.63 13.35
C PRO A 55 -4.91 -5.69 12.70
N ILE A 56 -5.93 -6.27 12.07
CA ILE A 56 -7.05 -5.52 11.46
C ILE A 56 -7.80 -4.68 12.52
N GLU A 57 -7.78 -5.12 13.77
CA GLU A 57 -8.37 -4.38 14.89
C GLU A 57 -7.57 -3.12 15.21
N ARG A 58 -8.28 -1.98 15.23
CA ARG A 58 -7.70 -0.68 15.56
C ARG A 58 -7.41 -0.59 17.05
N ILE A 59 -6.23 -1.04 17.46
CA ILE A 59 -5.75 -0.95 18.84
C ILE A 59 -4.85 0.27 19.04
N HIS A 60 -4.87 0.85 20.23
CA HIS A 60 -3.90 1.87 20.61
C HIS A 60 -2.53 1.21 20.82
N GLY A 61 -1.47 1.77 20.20
CA GLY A 61 -0.14 1.16 20.19
C GLY A 61 0.17 0.25 18.98
N ASN A 62 -0.80 0.06 18.07
CA ASN A 62 -0.71 -0.65 16.78
C ASN A 62 -0.41 -2.15 16.84
N TRP A 63 0.53 -2.63 17.67
CA TRP A 63 0.86 -4.06 17.81
C TRP A 63 0.54 -4.57 19.22
N PRO A 64 0.02 -5.81 19.32
CA PRO A 64 -0.13 -6.45 20.62
C PRO A 64 1.23 -6.98 21.11
N GLY A 65 1.61 -6.64 22.35
CA GLY A 65 2.82 -7.18 22.98
C GLY A 65 4.11 -6.53 22.48
N GLU A 66 5.09 -7.36 22.09
CA GLU A 66 6.41 -6.89 21.64
C GLU A 66 6.32 -6.24 20.25
N ILE A 67 7.04 -5.14 20.07
CA ILE A 67 7.10 -4.42 18.78
C ILE A 67 7.95 -5.24 17.80
N PRO A 68 7.48 -5.46 16.55
CA PRO A 68 8.25 -6.24 15.58
C PRO A 68 9.58 -5.54 15.22
N SER A 69 10.65 -6.33 15.14
CA SER A 69 11.95 -5.87 14.66
C SER A 69 11.98 -5.80 13.14
N VAL A 70 12.80 -4.88 12.60
CA VAL A 70 13.08 -4.80 11.16
C VAL A 70 14.35 -5.57 10.87
N GLU A 71 14.22 -6.67 10.13
CA GLU A 71 15.32 -7.58 9.80
C GLU A 71 15.79 -7.42 8.35
N ARG A 72 15.03 -6.72 7.51
CA ARG A 72 15.29 -6.55 6.07
C ARG A 72 14.67 -5.26 5.52
N TRP A 73 14.98 -4.97 4.26
CA TRP A 73 14.46 -3.80 3.55
C TRP A 73 12.99 -3.95 3.16
N ALA A 74 12.28 -2.82 3.12
CA ALA A 74 10.87 -2.74 2.71
C ALA A 74 10.60 -3.16 1.25
N TYR A 75 11.65 -3.17 0.40
CA TYR A 75 11.55 -3.53 -1.01
C TYR A 75 12.17 -4.90 -1.34
N ASP A 76 12.37 -5.78 -0.34
CA ASP A 76 12.94 -7.13 -0.52
C ASP A 76 11.92 -8.07 -1.19
N TYR A 77 11.53 -7.74 -2.42
CA TYR A 77 10.68 -8.53 -3.30
C TYR A 77 11.53 -9.38 -4.26
N SER A 78 11.01 -10.53 -4.67
CA SER A 78 11.59 -11.45 -5.65
C SER A 78 13.06 -11.79 -5.36
N LYS A 79 13.39 -11.98 -4.08
CA LYS A 79 14.75 -12.28 -3.64
C LYS A 79 15.20 -13.66 -4.15
N PRO A 80 16.35 -13.77 -4.84
CA PRO A 80 16.84 -15.07 -5.30
C PRO A 80 16.99 -16.08 -4.16
N GLY A 81 16.40 -17.27 -4.32
CA GLY A 81 16.42 -18.34 -3.31
C GLY A 81 15.41 -18.18 -2.16
N ALA A 82 14.50 -17.21 -2.25
CA ALA A 82 13.33 -17.15 -1.39
C ALA A 82 12.17 -17.98 -1.98
N ASP A 83 11.35 -18.53 -1.10
CA ASP A 83 10.20 -19.36 -1.46
C ASP A 83 9.02 -18.49 -1.94
N ASP A 84 8.92 -17.26 -1.40
CA ASP A 84 7.90 -16.26 -1.73
C ASP A 84 8.51 -15.01 -2.38
N ASP A 85 7.75 -14.38 -3.26
CA ASP A 85 8.10 -13.11 -3.91
C ASP A 85 8.09 -11.90 -2.98
N PHE A 86 7.53 -12.03 -1.78
CA PHE A 86 7.46 -10.96 -0.80
C PHE A 86 7.89 -11.53 0.54
N ILE A 87 8.74 -10.80 1.25
CA ILE A 87 9.20 -11.22 2.57
C ILE A 87 9.04 -10.04 3.53
N PRO A 88 8.07 -10.11 4.45
CA PRO A 88 7.83 -9.04 5.41
C PRO A 88 9.07 -8.69 6.25
N GLN A 89 9.17 -7.42 6.63
CA GLN A 89 10.32 -6.86 7.34
C GLN A 89 10.63 -7.55 8.68
N ASN A 90 9.61 -8.10 9.33
CA ASN A 90 9.72 -8.80 10.61
C ASN A 90 10.08 -10.29 10.47
N VAL A 91 10.25 -10.81 9.25
CA VAL A 91 10.70 -12.19 9.06
C VAL A 91 12.22 -12.25 9.28
N PRO A 92 12.71 -13.09 10.22
CA PRO A 92 14.14 -13.22 10.51
C PRO A 92 14.96 -13.55 9.26
N LEU A 93 16.16 -12.98 9.18
CA LEU A 93 17.12 -13.37 8.13
C LEU A 93 17.47 -14.86 8.28
N LYS A 94 17.42 -15.61 7.17
CA LYS A 94 17.94 -16.99 7.16
C LYS A 94 19.42 -16.91 7.59
N LYS A 95 19.82 -17.74 8.57
CA LYS A 95 21.23 -17.80 8.99
C LYS A 95 22.08 -18.09 7.76
N MET A 96 23.01 -17.19 7.45
CA MET A 96 23.99 -17.42 6.41
C MET A 96 24.77 -18.69 6.81
N SER A 97 24.65 -19.76 6.02
CA SER A 97 25.54 -20.91 6.16
C SER A 97 26.97 -20.38 5.99
N GLN A 98 27.79 -20.49 7.04
CA GLN A 98 29.20 -20.07 7.06
C GLN A 98 30.06 -20.95 6.14
N ASN A 99 29.77 -20.97 4.84
CA ASN A 99 30.57 -21.70 3.87
C ASN A 99 30.90 -20.81 2.68
N THR A 100 31.42 -19.61 2.99
CA THR A 100 32.10 -18.77 2.02
C THR A 100 33.59 -19.10 2.06
N ASN A 101 33.94 -20.26 1.51
CA ASN A 101 35.29 -20.50 0.98
C ASN A 101 35.43 -19.70 -0.32
N PHE A 102 35.54 -18.38 -0.21
CA PHE A 102 36.10 -17.59 -1.31
C PHE A 102 37.62 -17.76 -1.23
N ARG A 103 38.11 -18.74 -1.99
CA ARG A 103 39.50 -18.78 -2.45
C ARG A 103 39.62 -17.94 -3.71
#